data_AF-A0A3D4U234-F1
#
_entry.id   AF-A0A3D4U234-F1
#
_cell.length_a   1.000
_cell.length_b   1.000
_cell.length_c   1.000
_cell.angle_alpha   90.00
_cell.angle_beta   90.00
_cell.angle_gamma   90.00
#
_symmetry.space_group_name_H-M   'P 1'
#
loop_
_entity.id
_entity.type
_entity.pdbx_description
1 polymer ?
#
loop_
_entity_poly.entity_id
_entity_poly.type
_entity_poly.pdbx_seq_one_letter_code
_entity_poly.pdbx_strand_id
1 'polypeptide(L)'
;MASVWEGCRLSDINLITGHWGNVLQPVTFNMHPELERLKNRFESLAGTPVIMSGSGPSLFTIQPDVTAAQNLAAQMRDWPGQVFAVKTFPCGVDFGGNTLVSSKS
;
A
#
# COMPACT_ATOMS: atom_id res chain seq x y z
N MET A 1 -14.55 18.35 2.88
CA MET A 1 -13.42 17.99 3.76
C MET A 1 -12.62 16.92 3.06
N ALA A 2 -11.32 17.13 2.83
CA ALA A 2 -10.46 16.15 2.17
C ALA A 2 -10.21 14.96 3.11
N SER A 3 -10.40 13.73 2.62
CA SER A 3 -10.31 12.50 3.42
C SER A 3 -10.04 11.29 2.52
N VAL A 4 -9.58 10.19 3.11
CA VAL A 4 -9.42 8.91 2.41
C VAL A 4 -10.73 8.46 1.76
N TRP A 5 -11.85 8.60 2.47
CA TRP A 5 -13.19 8.26 1.96
C TRP A 5 -13.52 9.05 0.68
N GLU A 6 -13.28 10.36 0.69
CA GLU A 6 -13.54 11.21 -0.48
C GLU A 6 -12.62 10.84 -1.65
N GLY A 7 -11.35 10.50 -1.36
CA GLY A 7 -10.42 9.96 -2.35
C GLY A 7 -10.93 8.68 -3.00
N CYS A 8 -11.44 7.72 -2.21
CA CYS A 8 -12.04 6.50 -2.74
C CYS A 8 -13.26 6.79 -3.62
N ARG A 9 -14.15 7.70 -3.19
CA ARG A 9 -15.35 8.07 -3.95
C ARG A 9 -15.02 8.70 -5.30
N LEU A 10 -13.92 9.46 -5.38
CA LEU A 10 -13.46 10.14 -6.58
C LEU A 10 -12.45 9.32 -7.41
N SER A 11 -12.05 8.14 -6.93
CA SER A 11 -10.94 7.36 -7.49
C SER A 11 -9.64 8.17 -7.62
N ASP A 12 -9.38 9.07 -6.66
CA ASP A 12 -8.21 9.95 -6.65
C ASP A 12 -7.14 9.39 -5.70
N ILE A 13 -6.08 8.81 -6.29
CA ILE A 13 -4.97 8.22 -5.55
C ILE A 13 -4.22 9.25 -4.72
N ASN A 14 -4.07 10.49 -5.21
CA ASN A 14 -3.36 11.53 -4.47
C ASN A 14 -4.16 11.93 -3.23
N LEU A 15 -5.49 11.99 -3.35
CA LEU A 15 -6.38 12.26 -2.22
C LEU A 15 -6.42 11.10 -1.22
N ILE A 16 -6.38 9.85 -1.68
CA ILE A 16 -6.29 8.67 -0.79
C ILE A 16 -4.97 8.70 -0.01
N THR A 17 -3.85 8.75 -0.74
CA THR A 17 -2.51 8.61 -0.16
C THR A 17 -2.06 9.85 0.61
N GLY A 18 -2.59 11.03 0.30
CA GLY A 18 -2.34 12.26 1.07
C GLY A 18 -3.03 12.29 2.43
N HIS A 19 -4.04 11.44 2.65
CA HIS A 19 -4.88 11.46 3.87
C HIS A 19 -4.89 10.16 4.66
N TRP A 20 -4.24 9.10 4.18
CA TRP A 20 -4.12 7.85 4.94
C TRP A 20 -3.11 7.95 6.09
N GLY A 21 -3.22 7.05 7.06
CA GLY A 21 -2.36 7.07 8.24
C GLY A 21 -2.40 5.74 8.98
N ASN A 22 -1.29 5.43 9.65
CA ASN A 22 -1.17 4.25 10.49
C ASN A 22 -0.60 4.67 11.84
N VAL A 23 -1.42 4.56 12.88
CA VAL A 23 -1.09 4.97 14.26
C VAL A 23 0.02 4.12 14.89
N LEU A 24 0.25 2.89 14.41
CA LEU A 24 1.29 2.00 14.92
C LEU A 24 2.67 2.31 14.33
N GLN A 25 2.70 3.04 13.22
CA GLN A 25 3.92 3.30 12.46
C GLN A 25 5.00 4.05 13.25
N PRO A 26 4.71 5.11 14.02
CA PRO A 26 5.72 5.77 14.86
C PRO A 26 6.32 4.83 15.92
N VAL A 27 5.52 3.91 16.48
CA VAL A 27 6.00 2.94 17.47
C VAL A 27 7.00 1.98 16.83
N THR A 28 6.64 1.38 15.70
CA THR A 28 7.51 0.45 14.98
C THR A 28 8.79 1.13 14.47
N PHE A 29 8.70 2.37 13.96
CA PHE A 29 9.88 3.11 13.47
C PHE A 29 10.84 3.51 14.59
N ASN A 30 10.32 3.83 15.79
CA ASN A 30 11.18 4.08 16.94
C ASN A 30 11.95 2.82 17.38
N MET A 31 11.35 1.64 17.26
CA MET A 31 12.02 0.36 17.53
C MET A 31 12.98 -0.08 16.41
N HIS A 32 12.66 0.28 15.16
CA HIS A 32 13.35 -0.14 13.95
C HIS A 32 13.56 1.03 12.96
N PRO A 33 14.52 1.95 13.22
CA PRO A 33 14.74 3.15 12.41
C PRO A 33 15.17 2.87 10.95
N GLU A 34 15.66 1.66 10.66
CA GLU A 34 15.90 1.17 9.31
C GLU A 34 14.63 1.10 8.45
N LEU A 35 13.46 0.86 9.05
CA LEU A 35 12.19 0.82 8.33
C LEU A 35 11.75 2.21 7.87
N GLU A 36 12.03 3.26 8.66
CA GLU A 36 11.77 4.63 8.25
C GLU A 36 12.66 5.05 7.07
N ARG A 37 13.95 4.66 7.10
CA ARG A 37 14.86 4.88 5.97
C ARG A 37 14.40 4.15 4.72
N LEU A 38 13.94 2.91 4.85
CA LEU A 38 13.35 2.15 3.75
C LEU A 38 12.10 2.83 3.20
N LYS A 39 11.18 3.27 4.08
CA LYS A 39 9.98 4.02 3.70
C LYS A 39 10.34 5.26 2.88
N ASN A 40 11.28 6.08 3.34
CA ASN A 40 11.65 7.31 2.65
C ASN A 40 12.25 7.02 1.25
N ARG A 41 13.08 5.97 1.13
CA ARG A 41 13.56 5.51 -0.17
C ARG A 41 12.39 5.05 -1.06
N PHE A 42 11.47 4.26 -0.51
CA PHE A 42 10.30 3.77 -1.23
C PHE A 42 9.43 4.93 -1.73
N GLU A 43 9.15 5.94 -0.91
CA GLU A 43 8.40 7.15 -1.30
C GLU A 43 9.08 7.92 -2.43
N SER A 44 10.41 8.06 -2.37
CA SER A 44 11.16 8.76 -3.43
C SER A 44 11.07 8.08 -4.79
N LEU A 45 11.00 6.74 -4.81
CA LEU A 45 10.86 5.95 -6.03
C LEU A 45 9.39 5.90 -6.50
N ALA A 46 8.45 5.85 -5.56
CA ALA A 46 7.03 5.71 -5.83
C ALA A 46 6.38 7.02 -6.32
N GLY A 47 6.91 8.18 -5.90
CA GLY A 47 6.28 9.48 -6.15
C GLY A 47 4.97 9.69 -5.39
N THR A 48 4.59 8.75 -4.53
CA THR A 48 3.41 8.80 -3.67
C THR A 48 3.81 8.46 -2.24
N PRO A 49 3.05 8.92 -1.23
CA PRO A 49 3.25 8.51 0.15
C PRO A 49 3.30 6.97 0.27
N VAL A 50 4.05 6.47 1.25
CA VAL A 50 4.15 5.04 1.59
C VAL A 50 3.75 4.88 3.05
N ILE A 51 3.07 3.78 3.34
CA ILE A 51 2.58 3.50 4.68
C ILE A 51 2.81 2.04 5.04
N MET A 52 2.95 1.77 6.32
CA MET A 52 3.06 0.45 6.89
C MET A 52 1.69 -0.22 6.93
N SER A 53 1.64 -1.51 6.62
CA SER A 53 0.44 -2.33 6.75
C SER A 53 0.36 -2.89 8.18
N GLY A 54 -0.73 -2.59 8.90
CA GLY A 54 -0.95 -3.08 10.26
C GLY A 54 0.18 -2.69 11.22
N SER A 55 0.72 -3.65 11.98
CA SER A 55 1.85 -3.43 12.89
C SER A 55 3.23 -3.46 12.20
N GLY A 56 3.28 -3.76 10.89
CA GLY A 56 4.54 -3.91 10.15
C GLY A 56 5.15 -5.32 10.22
N PRO A 57 6.32 -5.52 9.59
CA PRO A 57 7.20 -4.49 8.99
C PRO A 57 6.84 -4.10 7.54
N SER A 58 5.82 -4.72 6.95
CA SER A 58 5.47 -4.53 5.54
C SER A 58 5.06 -3.09 5.23
N LEU A 59 5.70 -2.50 4.22
CA LEU A 59 5.35 -1.20 3.66
C LEU A 59 4.58 -1.39 2.35
N PHE A 60 3.65 -0.49 2.05
CA PHE A 60 2.95 -0.48 0.77
C PHE A 60 2.63 0.95 0.31
N THR A 61 2.38 1.07 -0.98
CA THR A 61 1.83 2.26 -1.61
C THR A 61 0.85 1.87 -2.71
N ILE A 62 0.08 2.83 -3.22
CA ILE A 62 -0.83 2.65 -4.35
C ILE A 62 -0.22 3.36 -5.57
N GLN A 63 -0.31 2.70 -6.71
CA GLN A 63 0.17 3.19 -8.00
C GLN A 63 -0.99 3.23 -9.00
N PRO A 64 -0.94 4.11 -10.03
CA PRO A 64 -2.05 4.33 -10.95
C PRO A 64 -2.44 3.09 -11.77
N ASP A 65 -1.46 2.23 -12.08
CA ASP A 65 -1.68 1.03 -12.86
C ASP A 65 -0.65 -0.07 -12.55
N VAL A 66 -0.87 -1.24 -13.15
CA VAL A 66 -0.03 -2.43 -12.99
C VAL A 66 1.39 -2.20 -13.50
N THR A 67 1.57 -1.44 -14.58
CA THR A 67 2.89 -1.17 -15.15
C THR A 67 3.72 -0.28 -14.22
N ALA A 68 3.13 0.77 -13.67
CA ALA A 68 3.76 1.62 -12.65
C ALA A 68 4.15 0.81 -11.41
N ALA A 69 3.26 -0.05 -10.91
CA ALA A 69 3.54 -0.93 -9.78
C ALA A 69 4.68 -1.92 -10.05
N GLN A 70 4.72 -2.53 -11.24
CA GLN A 70 5.79 -3.45 -11.64
C GLN A 70 7.14 -2.74 -11.80
N ASN A 71 7.14 -1.54 -12.39
CA ASN A 71 8.34 -0.72 -12.54
C ASN A 71 8.90 -0.31 -11.17
N LEU A 72 8.03 0.08 -10.24
CA LEU A 72 8.42 0.39 -8.86
C LEU A 72 8.99 -0.84 -8.15
N ALA A 73 8.35 -2.01 -8.29
CA ALA A 73 8.86 -3.25 -7.74
C ALA A 73 10.24 -3.63 -8.31
N ALA A 74 10.47 -3.40 -9.60
CA ALA A 74 11.76 -3.64 -10.24
C ALA A 74 12.86 -2.68 -9.71
N GLN A 75 12.53 -1.41 -9.46
CA GLN A 75 13.45 -0.42 -8.90
C GLN A 75 13.86 -0.73 -7.45
N MET A 76 13.05 -1.51 -6.72
CA MET A 76 13.33 -1.95 -5.36
C MET A 76 13.92 -3.36 -5.27
N ARG A 77 14.29 -3.98 -6.40
CA ARG A 77 14.77 -5.38 -6.42
C ARG A 77 16.07 -5.61 -5.64
N ASP A 78 16.83 -4.56 -5.39
CA ASP A 78 18.05 -4.61 -4.57
C ASP A 78 17.76 -4.62 -3.06
N TRP A 79 16.52 -4.41 -2.64
CA TRP A 79 16.12 -4.57 -1.25
C TRP A 79 16.20 -6.06 -0.85
N PRO A 80 16.83 -6.41 0.30
CA PRO A 80 16.97 -7.80 0.74
C PRO A 80 15.65 -8.52 1.08
N GLY A 81 14.55 -7.78 1.24
CA GLY A 81 13.23 -8.36 1.49
C GLY A 81 12.49 -8.74 0.20
N GLN A 82 11.25 -9.19 0.36
CA GLN A 82 10.38 -9.52 -0.76
C GLN A 82 9.62 -8.28 -1.21
N VAL A 83 9.53 -8.07 -2.53
CA VAL A 83 8.81 -6.95 -3.14
C VAL A 83 7.79 -7.52 -4.12
N PHE A 84 6.54 -7.07 -3.99
CA PHE A 84 5.43 -7.58 -4.80
C PHE A 84 4.63 -6.44 -5.42
N ALA A 85 4.37 -6.53 -6.72
CA ALA A 85 3.31 -5.77 -7.37
C ALA A 85 2.02 -6.61 -7.31
N VAL A 86 1.03 -6.16 -6.55
CA VAL A 86 -0.23 -6.87 -6.32
C VAL A 86 -1.43 -6.00 -6.70
N LYS A 87 -2.58 -6.64 -6.90
CA LYS A 87 -3.87 -5.97 -7.08
C LYS A 87 -4.83 -6.40 -5.98
N THR A 88 -5.76 -5.53 -5.61
CA THR A 88 -6.84 -5.88 -4.69
C THR A 88 -7.69 -7.01 -5.27
N PHE A 89 -8.12 -7.93 -4.43
CA PHE A 89 -9.09 -8.95 -4.81
C PHE A 89 -10.51 -8.39 -4.65
N PRO A 90 -11.45 -8.68 -5.58
CA PRO A 90 -12.79 -8.10 -5.54
C PRO A 90 -13.67 -8.64 -4.40
N CYS A 91 -13.28 -9.76 -3.79
CA CYS A 91 -13.99 -10.35 -2.65
C CYS A 91 -13.02 -10.81 -1.56
N GLY A 92 -13.58 -11.29 -0.45
CA GLY A 92 -12.80 -11.84 0.66
C GLY A 92 -12.19 -13.21 0.32
N VAL A 93 -12.16 -14.10 1.32
CA VAL A 93 -11.56 -15.42 1.14
C VAL A 93 -12.42 -16.28 0.22
N ASP A 94 -11.82 -16.79 -0.85
CA ASP A 94 -12.36 -17.87 -1.66
C ASP A 94 -11.75 -19.18 -1.16
N PHE A 95 -12.56 -20.02 -0.51
CA PHE A 95 -12.15 -21.33 0.01
C PHE A 95 -12.28 -22.46 -1.02
N GLY A 96 -12.44 -22.14 -2.32
CA GLY A 96 -12.44 -23.13 -3.39
C GLY A 96 -13.72 -23.98 -3.48
N GLY A 97 -14.84 -23.47 -2.96
CA GLY A 97 -16.17 -24.07 -3.10
C GLY A 97 -17.12 -23.10 -3.78
N ASN A 98 -17.35 -23.27 -5.09
CA ASN A 98 -18.22 -22.40 -5.88
C ASN A 98 -19.55 -22.07 -5.18
N THR A 99 -19.84 -20.78 -5.00
CA THR A 99 -21.11 -20.06 -5.30
C THR A 99 -21.31 -18.90 -4.31
N LEU A 100 -21.46 -17.68 -4.86
CA LEU A 100 -21.71 -16.37 -4.22
C LEU A 100 -20.47 -15.60 -3.75
N VAL A 101 -19.82 -14.96 -4.74
CA VAL A 101 -19.19 -13.66 -4.52
C VAL A 101 -20.29 -12.73 -3.97
N SER A 102 -20.25 -12.44 -2.68
CA SER A 102 -21.02 -11.31 -2.14
C SER A 102 -20.42 -10.04 -2.72
N SER A 103 -20.97 -9.59 -3.84
CA SER A 103 -20.82 -8.21 -4.28
C SER A 103 -21.49 -7.35 -3.22
N LYS A 104 -20.69 -6.74 -2.34
CA LYS A 104 -21.19 -5.59 -1.60
C LYS A 104 -21.34 -4.46 -2.60
N SER A 105 -22.60 -4.07 -2.79
CA SER A 105 -23.07 -2.94 -3.59
C SER A 105 -22.45 -1.63 -3.11
#